data_AF-A0A6A5YQ89-F1
#
_entry.id   AF-A0A6A5YQ89-F1
#
_cell.length_a   1.000
_cell.length_b   1.000
_cell.length_c   1.000
_cell.angle_alpha   90.00
_cell.angle_beta   90.00
_cell.angle_gamma   90.00
#
_symmetry.space_group_name_H-M   'P 1'
#
loop_
_entity.id
_entity.type
_entity.pdbx_description
1 polymer ?
#
loop_
_entity_poly.entity_id
_entity_poly.type
_entity_poly.pdbx_seq_one_letter_code
_entity_poly.pdbx_strand_id
1 'polypeptide(L)'
;MRLIKSVALGLLAGTLSNALPAPQDPTTTVSSEASSTLPATASSDTAVASDQLDQLATYAQEQANATLQNDSKKRSECNIFNVAVRREWGSLSNKERKAYTDAVLCLQAKQAKTPSSIVPGAKSRFDDWVATHINQTMTIHYTGTFLAWHRYFTWQYEQALRNECGYQGYQPYWNWANTAATSLESSAMLDGSAYSMTGNGAYIPGQGNVILGGNGLPEIPIPPGNGGGCVTSGPFKNMKVNLGPVALGTTNGTTISNGDGLSYNPRCLKRDLTDYTNKRFANATSIVKNILGTHDVYDFQMTMQGYPGSGDIGVHGGGHYSMGGDPGRDLFVSPGDPLFYLHHGMIDRTWWIWQLLDEKTRTGAKGISGTGTFLDSPPSANTTLDTPIDLGYAAGPPATMRDLMSTTDGPMCYIYL
;
A
#
# COMPACT_ATOMS: atom_id res chain seq x y z
N MET A 1 31.08 -38.03 65.05
CA MET A 1 31.14 -38.98 63.91
C MET A 1 30.05 -38.60 62.91
N ARG A 2 30.45 -37.91 61.83
CA ARG A 2 29.64 -37.56 60.65
C ARG A 2 30.32 -38.23 59.45
N LEU A 3 29.54 -38.84 58.56
CA LEU A 3 29.91 -39.21 57.18
C LEU A 3 28.60 -39.13 56.38
N ILE A 4 28.34 -38.05 55.62
CA ILE A 4 28.77 -37.77 54.24
C ILE A 4 28.09 -38.68 53.22
N LYS A 5 27.19 -38.11 52.42
CA LYS A 5 27.24 -38.16 50.94
C LYS A 5 26.79 -36.83 50.36
N SER A 6 27.68 -36.25 49.56
CA SER A 6 27.61 -34.94 48.92
C SER A 6 26.84 -35.03 47.61
N VAL A 7 25.98 -34.04 47.33
CA VAL A 7 25.54 -33.70 45.96
C VAL A 7 26.06 -32.29 45.69
N ALA A 8 26.95 -32.20 44.71
CA ALA A 8 27.59 -30.97 44.27
C ALA A 8 26.59 -30.13 43.46
N LEU A 9 26.34 -28.92 43.94
CA LEU A 9 25.61 -27.88 43.22
C LEU A 9 26.62 -27.08 42.38
N GLY A 10 26.69 -27.37 41.09
CA GLY A 10 27.49 -26.61 40.15
C GLY A 10 26.80 -25.30 39.79
N LEU A 11 27.28 -24.18 40.35
CA LEU A 11 27.00 -22.84 39.86
C LEU A 11 27.73 -22.64 38.52
N LEU A 12 26.99 -22.62 37.41
CA LEU A 12 27.44 -21.95 36.19
C LEU A 12 26.78 -20.58 36.13
N ALA A 13 27.56 -19.55 36.44
CA ALA A 13 27.25 -18.17 36.13
C ALA A 13 27.27 -17.99 34.61
N GLY A 14 26.09 -17.98 34.00
CA GLY A 14 25.90 -17.53 32.61
C GLY A 14 25.95 -16.01 32.57
N THR A 15 26.98 -15.47 31.95
CA THR A 15 27.10 -14.04 31.66
C THR A 15 26.01 -13.61 30.68
N LEU A 16 25.11 -12.74 31.14
CA LEU A 16 24.20 -11.98 30.28
C LEU A 16 25.03 -10.99 29.44
N SER A 17 25.34 -11.34 28.19
CA SER A 17 25.83 -10.38 27.21
C SER A 17 24.67 -9.50 26.74
N ASN A 18 24.45 -8.39 27.43
CA ASN A 18 23.74 -7.26 26.87
C ASN A 18 24.63 -6.63 25.79
N ALA A 19 24.34 -6.89 24.51
CA ALA A 19 24.95 -6.15 23.42
C ALA A 19 24.39 -4.72 23.42
N LEU A 20 25.08 -3.83 24.10
CA LEU A 20 24.94 -2.38 23.90
C LEU A 20 25.43 -2.03 22.49
N PRO A 21 24.81 -1.07 21.78
CA PRO A 21 25.33 -0.58 20.51
C PRO A 21 26.72 0.05 20.72
N ALA A 22 27.61 -0.16 19.75
CA ALA A 22 28.94 0.45 19.74
C ALA A 22 28.84 1.99 19.69
N PRO A 23 29.72 2.74 20.37
CA PRO A 23 29.82 4.19 20.22
C PRO A 23 30.21 4.52 18.77
N GLN A 24 29.47 5.44 18.14
CA GLN A 24 29.86 6.01 16.84
C GLN A 24 31.04 6.97 17.04
N ASP A 25 32.08 6.81 16.20
CA ASP A 25 33.24 7.70 16.12
C ASP A 25 32.84 9.12 15.73
N PRO A 26 33.29 10.17 16.44
CA PRO A 26 32.95 11.56 16.17
C PRO A 26 33.92 12.20 15.16
N THR A 27 34.02 11.65 13.95
CA THR A 27 34.79 12.27 12.85
C THR A 27 34.19 11.94 11.49
N THR A 28 32.95 12.38 11.28
CA THR A 28 32.53 12.84 9.95
C THR A 28 32.02 14.25 10.11
N THR A 29 32.85 15.21 9.74
CA THR A 29 32.42 16.59 9.48
C THR A 29 31.34 16.53 8.42
N VAL A 30 30.08 16.62 8.85
CA VAL A 30 28.96 16.95 7.98
C VAL A 30 29.27 18.34 7.45
N SER A 31 29.63 18.41 6.16
CA SER A 31 29.64 19.66 5.42
C SER A 31 28.22 20.22 5.44
N SER A 32 27.97 21.15 6.34
CA SER A 32 26.79 22.00 6.37
C SER A 32 26.88 22.98 5.21
N GLU A 33 26.58 22.55 3.99
CA GLU A 33 26.34 23.44 2.84
C GLU A 33 25.79 22.67 1.63
N ALA A 34 24.48 22.48 1.60
CA ALA A 34 23.65 22.69 0.42
C ALA A 34 22.20 22.80 0.92
N SER A 35 21.72 24.03 1.07
CA SER A 35 20.28 24.27 0.93
C SER A 35 19.94 24.00 -0.54
N SER A 36 19.85 22.73 -0.94
CA SER A 36 19.30 22.38 -2.24
C SER A 36 17.86 22.86 -2.23
N THR A 37 17.58 23.86 -3.06
CA THR A 37 16.20 24.30 -3.28
C THR A 37 15.41 23.10 -3.79
N LEU A 38 14.29 22.79 -3.13
CA LEU A 38 13.43 21.68 -3.56
C LEU A 38 13.03 21.88 -5.02
N PRO A 39 12.89 20.79 -5.80
CA PRO A 39 12.41 20.89 -7.16
C PRO A 39 11.02 21.52 -7.18
N ALA A 40 10.87 22.58 -7.97
CA ALA A 40 9.59 23.30 -8.12
C ALA A 40 8.72 22.76 -9.25
N THR A 41 9.31 22.02 -10.21
CA THR A 41 8.61 21.47 -11.38
C THR A 41 9.06 20.04 -11.65
N ALA A 42 8.12 19.20 -12.08
CA ALA A 42 8.40 17.81 -12.41
C ALA A 42 9.15 17.69 -13.73
N SER A 43 10.24 16.91 -13.75
CA SER A 43 10.98 16.59 -14.98
C SER A 43 10.24 15.54 -15.81
N SER A 44 10.26 15.71 -17.13
CA SER A 44 9.84 14.69 -18.09
C SER A 44 10.89 13.61 -18.34
N ASP A 45 12.14 13.84 -17.93
CA ASP A 45 13.19 12.83 -17.92
C ASP A 45 13.05 11.95 -16.69
N THR A 46 12.93 10.63 -16.89
CA THR A 46 12.65 9.69 -15.80
C THR A 46 13.79 9.52 -14.81
N ALA A 47 15.04 9.70 -15.23
CA ALA A 47 16.19 9.63 -14.33
C ALA A 47 16.23 10.87 -13.42
N VAL A 48 16.08 12.06 -14.02
CA VAL A 48 15.99 13.32 -13.26
C VAL A 48 14.77 13.32 -12.33
N ALA A 49 13.62 12.81 -12.80
CA ALA A 49 12.44 12.68 -11.96
C ALA A 49 12.64 11.69 -10.80
N SER A 50 13.46 10.66 -10.98
CA SER A 50 13.83 9.76 -9.88
C SER A 50 14.61 10.52 -8.80
N ASP A 51 15.62 11.30 -9.19
CA ASP A 51 16.39 12.13 -8.26
C ASP A 51 15.51 13.18 -7.56
N GLN A 52 14.54 13.77 -8.29
CA GLN A 52 13.56 14.68 -7.70
C GLN A 52 12.68 13.98 -6.66
N LEU A 53 12.24 12.75 -6.92
CA LEU A 53 11.44 11.97 -5.97
C LEU A 53 12.23 11.69 -4.68
N ASP A 54 13.52 11.38 -4.80
CA ASP A 54 14.39 11.13 -3.64
C ASP A 54 14.63 12.40 -2.82
N GLN A 55 14.82 13.55 -3.48
CA GLN A 55 14.91 14.86 -2.79
C GLN A 55 13.64 15.19 -2.01
N LEU A 56 12.47 14.99 -2.62
CA LEU A 56 11.18 15.25 -1.99
C LEU A 56 10.92 14.28 -0.82
N ALA A 57 11.28 13.01 -0.97
CA ALA A 57 11.16 12.03 0.10
C ALA A 57 12.09 12.34 1.27
N THR A 58 13.33 12.76 0.99
CA THR A 58 14.30 13.18 2.02
C THR A 58 13.77 14.38 2.81
N TYR A 59 13.28 15.40 2.11
CA TYR A 59 12.69 16.57 2.76
C TYR A 59 11.47 16.20 3.63
N ALA A 60 10.57 15.37 3.12
CA ALA A 60 9.44 14.89 3.89
C ALA A 60 9.91 14.15 5.16
N GLN A 61 10.93 13.30 5.05
CA GLN A 61 11.50 12.63 6.21
C GLN A 61 12.10 13.61 7.24
N GLU A 62 12.80 14.65 6.78
CA GLU A 62 13.34 15.70 7.65
C GLU A 62 12.23 16.45 8.39
N GLN A 63 11.13 16.81 7.72
CA GLN A 63 9.97 17.46 8.36
C GLN A 63 9.33 16.55 9.41
N ALA A 64 9.07 15.28 9.08
CA ALA A 64 8.51 14.33 10.04
C ALA A 64 9.42 14.13 11.26
N ASN A 65 10.73 14.01 11.04
CA ASN A 65 11.72 13.88 12.13
C ASN A 65 11.74 15.12 13.03
N ALA A 66 11.64 16.32 12.46
CA ALA A 66 11.56 17.56 13.23
C ALA A 66 10.29 17.60 14.12
N THR A 67 9.14 17.19 13.58
CA THR A 67 7.89 17.05 14.35
C THR A 67 8.04 16.04 15.49
N LEU A 68 8.54 14.84 15.20
CA LEU A 68 8.75 13.78 16.19
C LEU A 68 9.76 14.14 17.30
N GLN A 69 10.80 14.91 16.97
CA GLN A 69 11.76 15.42 17.97
C GLN A 69 11.10 16.45 18.89
N ASN A 70 10.23 17.31 18.35
CA ASN A 70 9.48 18.26 19.16
C ASN A 70 8.44 17.57 20.05
N ASP A 71 7.80 16.50 19.56
CA ASP A 71 6.81 15.75 20.31
C ASP A 71 7.41 14.85 21.39
N SER A 72 8.64 14.37 21.19
CA SER A 72 9.45 13.75 22.24
C SER A 72 9.64 14.68 23.45
N LYS A 73 9.90 15.97 23.21
CA LYS A 73 10.01 16.98 24.28
C LYS A 73 8.69 17.19 25.02
N LYS A 74 7.56 16.98 24.34
CA LYS A 74 6.20 17.10 24.90
C LYS A 74 5.68 15.79 25.52
N ARG A 75 6.44 14.69 25.44
CA ARG A 75 6.03 13.34 25.88
C ARG A 75 4.78 12.83 25.15
N SER A 76 4.66 13.11 23.85
CA SER A 76 3.60 12.53 23.01
C SER A 76 3.74 11.00 22.92
N GLU A 77 2.62 10.31 22.71
CA GLU A 77 2.59 8.86 22.50
C GLU A 77 3.38 8.45 21.26
N CYS A 78 3.35 9.23 20.18
CA CYS A 78 4.23 9.07 19.02
C CYS A 78 5.44 9.99 19.11
N ASN A 79 6.65 9.45 18.97
CA ASN A 79 7.90 10.21 19.03
C ASN A 79 9.05 9.49 18.31
N ILE A 80 10.20 10.16 18.23
CA ILE A 80 11.38 9.66 17.49
C ILE A 80 11.92 8.31 17.98
N PHE A 81 11.60 7.88 19.21
CA PHE A 81 12.10 6.63 19.78
C PHE A 81 11.20 5.42 19.50
N ASN A 82 9.95 5.63 19.12
CA ASN A 82 8.98 4.55 18.88
C ASN A 82 8.30 4.59 17.52
N VAL A 83 8.57 5.62 16.70
CA VAL A 83 8.07 5.71 15.33
C VAL A 83 8.47 4.49 14.50
N ALA A 84 7.50 3.90 13.82
CA ALA A 84 7.73 2.83 12.87
C ALA A 84 8.27 3.37 11.54
N VAL A 85 9.06 2.55 10.83
CA VAL A 85 9.60 2.93 9.51
C VAL A 85 9.11 1.94 8.46
N ARG A 86 8.29 2.42 7.53
CA ARG A 86 7.86 1.69 6.34
C ARG A 86 8.91 1.84 5.24
N ARG A 87 9.31 0.72 4.64
CA ARG A 87 10.44 0.64 3.71
C ARG A 87 10.04 0.02 2.38
N GLU A 88 10.77 0.37 1.33
CA GLU A 88 10.62 -0.20 0.00
C GLU A 88 10.92 -1.71 0.03
N TRP A 89 10.13 -2.53 -0.67
CA TRP A 89 10.26 -4.00 -0.66
C TRP A 89 11.67 -4.51 -1.03
N GLY A 90 12.26 -3.93 -2.08
CA GLY A 90 13.62 -4.17 -2.54
C GLY A 90 14.70 -3.91 -1.49
N SER A 91 14.47 -2.99 -0.54
CA SER A 91 15.38 -2.73 0.58
C SER A 91 15.32 -3.76 1.71
N LEU A 92 14.25 -4.56 1.78
CA LEU A 92 14.12 -5.60 2.79
C LEU A 92 15.01 -6.80 2.50
N SER A 93 15.56 -7.40 3.55
CA SER A 93 16.25 -8.70 3.45
C SER A 93 15.26 -9.82 3.10
N ASN A 94 15.78 -10.93 2.57
CA ASN A 94 14.98 -12.13 2.29
C ASN A 94 14.23 -12.65 3.54
N LYS A 95 14.84 -12.53 4.72
CA LYS A 95 14.19 -12.91 5.99
C LYS A 95 12.98 -12.02 6.30
N GLU A 96 13.11 -10.71 6.10
CA GLU A 96 12.02 -9.76 6.34
C GLU A 96 10.89 -9.93 5.33
N ARG A 97 11.21 -10.11 4.04
CA ARG A 97 10.22 -10.40 2.99
C ARG A 97 9.45 -11.69 3.28
N LYS A 98 10.16 -12.75 3.67
CA LYS A 98 9.54 -14.01 4.06
C LYS A 98 8.67 -13.87 5.31
N ALA A 99 9.12 -13.13 6.31
CA ALA A 99 8.31 -12.87 7.51
C ALA A 99 7.00 -12.13 7.17
N TYR A 100 7.03 -11.21 6.19
CA TYR A 100 5.82 -10.54 5.71
C TYR A 100 4.88 -11.54 5.00
N THR A 101 5.38 -12.29 4.02
CA THR A 101 4.53 -13.23 3.26
C THR A 101 3.98 -14.36 4.12
N ASP A 102 4.75 -14.85 5.09
CA ASP A 102 4.29 -15.84 6.08
C ASP A 102 3.15 -15.28 6.94
N ALA A 103 3.20 -14.00 7.33
CA ALA A 103 2.12 -13.34 8.06
C ALA A 103 0.84 -13.18 7.22
N VAL A 104 0.97 -12.86 5.93
CA VAL A 104 -0.17 -12.80 5.01
C VAL A 104 -0.81 -14.17 4.84
N LEU A 105 -0.01 -15.22 4.65
CA LEU A 105 -0.49 -16.61 4.58
C LEU A 105 -1.18 -17.05 5.88
N CYS A 106 -0.66 -16.61 7.03
CA CYS A 106 -1.32 -16.81 8.31
C CYS A 106 -2.70 -16.13 8.35
N LEU A 107 -2.85 -14.91 7.84
CA LEU A 107 -4.14 -14.21 7.79
C LEU A 107 -5.12 -14.93 6.86
N GLN A 108 -4.65 -15.50 5.75
CA GLN A 108 -5.45 -16.36 4.86
C GLN A 108 -5.88 -17.69 5.51
N ALA A 109 -5.14 -18.18 6.50
CA ALA A 109 -5.45 -19.43 7.21
C ALA A 109 -6.41 -19.23 8.40
N LYS A 110 -6.57 -18.00 8.92
CA LYS A 110 -7.47 -17.70 10.03
C LYS A 110 -8.91 -17.57 9.56
N GLN A 111 -9.86 -17.96 10.40
CA GLN A 111 -11.30 -17.85 10.15
C GLN A 111 -11.75 -16.39 9.99
N ALA A 112 -12.56 -16.11 8.97
CA ALA A 112 -13.21 -14.80 8.80
C ALA A 112 -14.02 -14.37 10.04
N LYS A 113 -13.98 -13.07 10.38
CA LYS A 113 -14.83 -12.46 11.43
C LYS A 113 -16.16 -11.95 10.88
N THR A 114 -16.25 -11.66 9.57
CA THR A 114 -17.51 -11.23 8.97
C THR A 114 -18.54 -12.36 9.06
N PRO A 115 -19.75 -12.11 9.59
CA PRO A 115 -20.81 -13.11 9.65
C PRO A 115 -21.11 -13.68 8.26
N SER A 116 -21.20 -15.01 8.14
CA SER A 116 -21.51 -15.67 6.86
C SER A 116 -22.91 -15.36 6.32
N SER A 117 -23.80 -14.81 7.16
CA SER A 117 -25.10 -14.27 6.73
C SER A 117 -24.99 -12.95 5.98
N ILE A 118 -23.88 -12.22 6.13
CA ILE A 118 -23.61 -10.95 5.47
C ILE A 118 -22.71 -11.19 4.25
N VAL A 119 -21.62 -11.94 4.42
CA VAL A 119 -20.68 -12.28 3.33
C VAL A 119 -20.44 -13.79 3.31
N PRO A 120 -21.29 -14.57 2.62
CA PRO A 120 -21.19 -16.03 2.57
C PRO A 120 -19.84 -16.54 2.02
N GLY A 121 -19.22 -15.76 1.14
CA GLY A 121 -17.95 -16.08 0.49
C GLY A 121 -16.70 -15.84 1.34
N ALA A 122 -16.79 -15.07 2.42
CA ALA A 122 -15.65 -14.81 3.29
C ALA A 122 -15.31 -16.08 4.09
N LYS A 123 -14.14 -16.67 3.84
CA LYS A 123 -13.67 -17.89 4.51
C LYS A 123 -12.45 -17.64 5.39
N SER A 124 -11.70 -16.59 5.10
CA SER A 124 -10.47 -16.22 5.81
C SER A 124 -10.51 -14.82 6.41
N ARG A 125 -9.65 -14.54 7.40
CA ARG A 125 -9.46 -13.16 7.88
C ARG A 125 -9.04 -12.23 6.76
N PHE A 126 -8.22 -12.71 5.83
CA PHE A 126 -7.85 -11.94 4.65
C PHE A 126 -9.09 -11.55 3.80
N ASP A 127 -10.08 -12.43 3.67
CA ASP A 127 -11.33 -12.13 2.96
C ASP A 127 -12.15 -11.02 3.64
N ASP A 128 -11.98 -10.76 4.94
CA ASP A 128 -12.69 -9.66 5.60
C ASP A 128 -12.22 -8.29 5.06
N TRP A 129 -10.93 -8.15 4.70
CA TRP A 129 -10.41 -6.95 4.02
C TRP A 129 -10.95 -6.83 2.60
N VAL A 130 -11.01 -7.94 1.87
CA VAL A 130 -11.58 -7.95 0.51
C VAL A 130 -13.08 -7.60 0.56
N ALA A 131 -13.82 -8.16 1.51
CA ALA A 131 -15.25 -7.93 1.67
C ALA A 131 -15.57 -6.47 2.02
N THR A 132 -14.86 -5.86 2.97
CA THR A 132 -15.12 -4.45 3.32
C THR A 132 -14.80 -3.52 2.16
N HIS A 133 -13.77 -3.83 1.36
CA HIS A 133 -13.44 -3.03 0.19
C HIS A 133 -14.50 -3.16 -0.91
N ILE A 134 -14.98 -4.38 -1.21
CA ILE A 134 -16.11 -4.59 -2.13
C ILE A 134 -17.32 -3.76 -1.68
N ASN A 135 -17.68 -3.86 -0.40
CA ASN A 135 -18.90 -3.24 0.13
C ASN A 135 -18.83 -1.70 0.16
N GLN A 136 -17.63 -1.12 0.27
CA GLN A 136 -17.43 0.33 0.38
C GLN A 136 -16.85 0.97 -0.88
N THR A 137 -16.59 0.23 -1.96
CA THR A 137 -15.89 0.74 -3.16
C THR A 137 -16.48 2.05 -3.69
N MET A 138 -17.80 2.19 -3.68
CA MET A 138 -18.53 3.37 -4.17
C MET A 138 -18.51 4.59 -3.23
N THR A 139 -17.92 4.46 -2.04
CA THR A 139 -17.81 5.53 -1.05
C THR A 139 -16.36 5.80 -0.61
N ILE A 140 -15.39 5.14 -1.25
CA ILE A 140 -13.95 5.23 -0.92
C ILE A 140 -13.06 5.52 -2.13
N HIS A 141 -13.60 5.56 -3.35
CA HIS A 141 -12.87 5.95 -4.57
C HIS A 141 -13.53 7.17 -5.20
N TYR A 142 -12.72 8.10 -5.69
CA TYR A 142 -13.19 9.41 -6.18
C TYR A 142 -14.07 10.16 -5.16
N THR A 143 -13.71 10.01 -3.89
CA THR A 143 -14.37 10.62 -2.73
C THR A 143 -13.38 11.48 -1.95
N GLY A 144 -13.88 12.33 -1.05
CA GLY A 144 -13.00 13.06 -0.11
C GLY A 144 -12.39 12.17 0.98
N THR A 145 -12.80 10.90 1.06
CA THR A 145 -12.28 9.91 2.02
C THR A 145 -11.19 9.02 1.43
N PHE A 146 -10.98 9.03 0.11
CA PHE A 146 -10.13 8.06 -0.61
C PHE A 146 -8.76 7.85 0.04
N LEU A 147 -7.99 8.92 0.23
CA LEU A 147 -6.63 8.83 0.74
C LEU A 147 -6.58 8.35 2.20
N ALA A 148 -7.40 8.94 3.07
CA ALA A 148 -7.44 8.63 4.50
C ALA A 148 -8.01 7.23 4.78
N TRP A 149 -9.04 6.81 4.04
CA TRP A 149 -9.63 5.48 4.17
C TRP A 149 -8.59 4.41 3.81
N HIS A 150 -7.86 4.58 2.69
CA HIS A 150 -6.84 3.61 2.26
C HIS A 150 -5.61 3.59 3.17
N ARG A 151 -5.22 4.75 3.73
CA ARG A 151 -4.22 4.84 4.81
C ARG A 151 -4.65 3.98 6.00
N TYR A 152 -5.88 4.16 6.48
CA TYR A 152 -6.40 3.44 7.63
C TYR A 152 -6.59 1.94 7.34
N PHE A 153 -7.10 1.59 6.17
CA PHE A 153 -7.26 0.21 5.69
C PHE A 153 -5.92 -0.54 5.68
N THR A 154 -4.88 0.09 5.13
CA THR A 154 -3.53 -0.47 5.05
C THR A 154 -2.85 -0.54 6.43
N TRP A 155 -3.04 0.48 7.28
CA TRP A 155 -2.52 0.47 8.64
C TRP A 155 -3.20 -0.60 9.52
N GLN A 156 -4.52 -0.78 9.41
CA GLN A 156 -5.23 -1.85 10.13
C GLN A 156 -4.89 -3.24 9.60
N TYR A 157 -4.65 -3.38 8.29
CA TYR A 157 -4.10 -4.62 7.73
C TYR A 157 -2.75 -4.95 8.38
N GLU A 158 -1.85 -3.98 8.49
CA GLU A 158 -0.58 -4.13 9.20
C GLU A 158 -0.80 -4.55 10.66
N GLN A 159 -1.74 -3.91 11.38
CA GLN A 159 -2.06 -4.29 12.75
C GLN A 159 -2.57 -5.74 12.85
N ALA A 160 -3.36 -6.21 11.89
CA ALA A 160 -3.81 -7.61 11.86
C ALA A 160 -2.65 -8.58 11.63
N LEU A 161 -1.72 -8.25 10.72
CA LEU A 161 -0.51 -9.06 10.52
C LEU A 161 0.33 -9.15 11.81
N ARG A 162 0.50 -8.02 12.50
CA ARG A 162 1.31 -7.94 13.73
C ARG A 162 0.63 -8.63 14.90
N ASN A 163 -0.62 -8.30 15.17
CA ASN A 163 -1.33 -8.69 16.39
C ASN A 163 -2.02 -10.06 16.28
N GLU A 164 -2.43 -10.48 15.07
CA GLU A 164 -3.07 -11.79 14.89
C GLU A 164 -2.07 -12.85 14.38
N CYS A 165 -1.04 -12.44 13.64
CA CYS A 165 -0.07 -13.33 12.98
C CYS A 165 1.39 -13.18 13.44
N GLY A 166 1.65 -12.35 14.44
CA GLY A 166 2.98 -12.24 15.06
C GLY A 166 4.03 -11.57 14.18
N TYR A 167 3.63 -10.88 13.11
CA TYR A 167 4.57 -10.13 12.27
C TYR A 167 5.28 -9.04 13.09
N GLN A 168 6.61 -8.99 13.02
CA GLN A 168 7.40 -8.01 13.78
C GLN A 168 7.84 -6.80 12.95
N GLY A 169 7.71 -6.88 11.62
CA GLY A 169 8.01 -5.77 10.70
C GLY A 169 6.82 -4.84 10.47
N TYR A 170 7.01 -3.82 9.65
CA TYR A 170 5.98 -2.85 9.29
C TYR A 170 5.63 -2.96 7.81
N GLN A 171 4.49 -2.39 7.40
CA GLN A 171 3.99 -2.53 6.03
C GLN A 171 5.03 -2.04 5.01
N PRO A 172 5.51 -2.91 4.10
CA PRO A 172 6.36 -2.49 3.00
C PRO A 172 5.55 -1.77 1.91
N TYR A 173 6.25 -1.02 1.08
CA TYR A 173 5.67 -0.39 -0.10
C TYR A 173 6.37 -0.80 -1.40
N TRP A 174 5.65 -0.67 -2.50
CA TRP A 174 6.15 -0.90 -3.85
C TRP A 174 6.49 0.43 -4.53
N ASN A 175 7.77 0.72 -4.72
CA ASN A 175 8.17 1.88 -5.51
C ASN A 175 8.00 1.60 -7.01
N TRP A 176 6.94 2.13 -7.61
CA TRP A 176 6.64 1.94 -9.04
C TRP A 176 7.71 2.49 -9.98
N ALA A 177 8.46 3.51 -9.55
CA ALA A 177 9.55 4.07 -10.36
C ALA A 177 10.64 3.02 -10.62
N ASN A 178 10.96 2.20 -9.62
CA ASN A 178 11.99 1.15 -9.74
C ASN A 178 11.58 0.10 -10.77
N THR A 179 10.33 -0.36 -10.72
CA THR A 179 9.81 -1.36 -11.67
C THR A 179 9.55 -0.77 -13.06
N ALA A 180 9.20 0.52 -13.15
CA ALA A 180 9.11 1.22 -14.42
C ALA A 180 10.49 1.41 -15.10
N ALA A 181 11.53 1.68 -14.32
CA ALA A 181 12.90 1.84 -14.82
C ALA A 181 13.52 0.51 -15.28
N THR A 182 13.06 -0.60 -14.70
CA THR A 182 13.52 -1.96 -15.02
C THR A 182 12.40 -2.76 -15.71
N SER A 183 11.84 -3.74 -15.01
CA SER A 183 10.60 -4.45 -15.35
C SER A 183 9.96 -5.02 -14.10
N LEU A 184 8.66 -5.30 -14.16
CA LEU A 184 7.92 -5.97 -13.09
C LEU A 184 8.53 -7.35 -12.79
N GLU A 185 8.77 -8.17 -13.81
CA GLU A 185 9.28 -9.54 -13.63
C GLU A 185 10.72 -9.61 -13.11
N SER A 186 11.53 -8.56 -13.32
CA SER A 186 12.90 -8.53 -12.79
C SER A 186 12.98 -8.05 -11.33
N SER A 187 11.89 -7.50 -10.81
CA SER A 187 11.83 -7.01 -9.43
C SER A 187 11.81 -8.15 -8.44
N ALA A 188 12.57 -8.03 -7.34
CA ALA A 188 12.53 -8.97 -6.23
C ALA A 188 11.13 -9.06 -5.55
N MET A 189 10.23 -8.16 -5.89
CA MET A 189 8.82 -8.20 -5.49
C MET A 189 7.98 -9.17 -6.33
N LEU A 190 8.34 -9.41 -7.58
CA LEU A 190 7.52 -10.08 -8.58
C LEU A 190 8.29 -11.13 -9.42
N ASP A 191 9.50 -11.49 -9.00
CA ASP A 191 10.34 -12.50 -9.64
C ASP A 191 9.84 -13.96 -9.45
N GLY A 192 8.79 -14.17 -8.66
CA GLY A 192 8.23 -15.50 -8.38
C GLY A 192 9.06 -16.37 -7.43
N SER A 193 10.11 -15.81 -6.84
CA SER A 193 10.92 -16.49 -5.82
C SER A 193 10.12 -16.71 -4.52
N ALA A 194 10.69 -17.48 -3.59
CA ALA A 194 10.12 -17.68 -2.25
C ALA A 194 10.08 -16.40 -1.39
N TYR A 195 10.70 -15.30 -1.86
CA TYR A 195 10.79 -14.01 -1.17
C TYR A 195 10.05 -12.91 -1.91
N SER A 196 9.22 -13.26 -2.89
CA SER A 196 8.40 -12.34 -3.68
C SER A 196 6.96 -12.30 -3.17
N MET A 197 6.17 -11.39 -3.71
CA MET A 197 4.71 -11.40 -3.62
C MET A 197 4.09 -12.35 -4.66
N THR A 198 4.77 -13.47 -4.95
CA THR A 198 4.54 -14.33 -6.12
C THR A 198 4.83 -13.59 -7.44
N GLY A 199 5.03 -14.32 -8.54
CA GLY A 199 5.36 -13.73 -9.84
C GLY A 199 4.17 -13.60 -10.80
N ASN A 200 4.46 -13.77 -12.08
CA ASN A 200 3.47 -13.70 -13.14
C ASN A 200 2.54 -14.93 -13.18
N GLY A 201 1.39 -14.76 -13.84
CA GLY A 201 0.48 -15.83 -14.23
C GLY A 201 1.05 -16.71 -15.33
N ALA A 202 0.47 -17.90 -15.50
CA ALA A 202 0.74 -18.74 -16.65
C ALA A 202 0.44 -17.97 -17.94
N TYR A 203 1.35 -18.01 -18.90
CA TYR A 203 1.20 -17.32 -20.18
C TYR A 203 -0.01 -17.82 -20.97
N ILE A 204 -0.83 -16.89 -21.46
CA ILE A 204 -1.93 -17.18 -22.38
C ILE A 204 -1.62 -16.49 -23.72
N PRO A 205 -1.40 -17.24 -24.81
CA PRO A 205 -1.09 -16.67 -26.12
C PRO A 205 -2.30 -16.00 -26.75
N GLY A 206 -2.05 -15.00 -27.62
CA GLY A 206 -3.09 -14.39 -28.47
C GLY A 206 -4.14 -13.57 -27.72
N GLN A 207 -3.82 -13.08 -26.51
CA GLN A 207 -4.70 -12.17 -25.77
C GLN A 207 -4.84 -10.82 -26.49
N GLY A 208 -6.03 -10.23 -26.44
CA GLY A 208 -6.29 -8.87 -26.90
C GLY A 208 -6.01 -7.82 -25.81
N ASN A 209 -6.29 -6.55 -26.13
CA ASN A 209 -6.15 -5.45 -25.19
C ASN A 209 -7.29 -5.47 -24.16
N VAL A 210 -6.97 -5.16 -22.91
CA VAL A 210 -8.00 -4.73 -21.95
C VAL A 210 -8.38 -3.30 -22.31
N ILE A 211 -9.67 -3.01 -22.39
CA ILE A 211 -10.18 -1.67 -22.70
C ILE A 211 -10.68 -1.03 -21.42
N LEU A 212 -10.04 0.07 -20.99
CA LEU A 212 -10.52 0.91 -19.90
C LEU A 212 -11.26 2.12 -20.46
N GLY A 213 -12.20 2.68 -19.70
CA GLY A 213 -13.05 3.77 -20.18
C GLY A 213 -14.29 3.25 -20.93
N GLY A 214 -14.67 3.92 -22.03
CA GLY A 214 -15.91 3.63 -22.74
C GLY A 214 -17.13 4.35 -22.14
N ASN A 215 -18.34 4.00 -22.59
CA ASN A 215 -19.60 4.61 -22.14
C ASN A 215 -19.64 6.16 -22.22
N GLY A 216 -19.06 6.72 -23.28
CA GLY A 216 -18.98 8.17 -23.50
C GLY A 216 -17.64 8.81 -23.09
N LEU A 217 -16.73 8.05 -22.47
CA LEU A 217 -15.34 8.46 -22.23
C LEU A 217 -14.38 7.83 -23.26
N PRO A 218 -13.26 8.50 -23.61
CA PRO A 218 -12.20 7.92 -24.42
C PRO A 218 -11.74 6.55 -23.90
N GLU A 219 -11.60 5.59 -24.83
CA GLU A 219 -11.05 4.27 -24.52
C GLU A 219 -9.53 4.35 -24.31
N ILE A 220 -9.05 3.60 -23.32
CA ILE A 220 -7.63 3.44 -23.02
C ILE A 220 -7.28 1.96 -23.21
N PRO A 221 -6.73 1.59 -24.39
CA PRO A 221 -6.32 0.21 -24.63
C PRO A 221 -5.04 -0.10 -23.85
N ILE A 222 -5.11 -1.11 -23.00
CA ILE A 222 -3.98 -1.67 -22.26
C ILE A 222 -3.59 -3.00 -22.94
N PRO A 223 -2.37 -3.11 -23.50
CA PRO A 223 -1.91 -4.36 -24.08
C PRO A 223 -1.84 -5.47 -23.03
N PRO A 224 -2.00 -6.74 -23.44
CA PRO A 224 -1.76 -7.85 -22.52
C PRO A 224 -0.29 -7.89 -22.10
N GLY A 225 -0.04 -8.43 -20.91
CA GLY A 225 1.29 -8.73 -20.42
C GLY A 225 1.78 -10.10 -20.90
N ASN A 226 2.77 -10.64 -20.18
CA ASN A 226 3.35 -11.96 -20.46
C ASN A 226 2.72 -13.10 -19.61
N GLY A 227 1.54 -12.86 -19.02
CA GLY A 227 0.83 -13.83 -18.17
C GLY A 227 -0.60 -14.08 -18.64
N GLY A 228 -1.57 -13.95 -17.72
CA GLY A 228 -3.01 -14.07 -17.96
C GLY A 228 -3.67 -15.17 -17.14
N GLY A 229 -2.96 -16.27 -16.87
CA GLY A 229 -3.43 -17.42 -16.11
C GLY A 229 -3.17 -17.32 -14.60
N CYS A 230 -3.37 -18.44 -13.90
CA CYS A 230 -3.02 -18.56 -12.49
C CYS A 230 -1.54 -18.28 -12.26
N VAL A 231 -1.20 -17.62 -11.16
CA VAL A 231 0.18 -17.46 -10.72
C VAL A 231 0.91 -18.80 -10.62
N THR A 232 2.17 -18.84 -11.05
CA THR A 232 2.89 -20.12 -11.26
C THR A 232 3.83 -20.51 -10.12
N SER A 233 4.28 -19.55 -9.31
CA SER A 233 5.36 -19.73 -8.33
C SER A 233 5.21 -18.78 -7.12
N GLY A 234 6.16 -18.84 -6.19
CA GLY A 234 6.19 -18.01 -4.99
C GLY A 234 5.19 -18.38 -3.88
N PRO A 235 5.16 -17.61 -2.78
CA PRO A 235 4.43 -17.95 -1.56
C PRO A 235 2.92 -18.10 -1.74
N PHE A 236 2.34 -17.34 -2.67
CA PHE A 236 0.90 -17.26 -2.88
C PHE A 236 0.39 -18.14 -4.02
N LYS A 237 1.21 -19.02 -4.62
CA LYS A 237 0.79 -19.84 -5.77
C LYS A 237 -0.49 -20.67 -5.53
N ASN A 238 -0.72 -21.06 -4.28
CA ASN A 238 -1.86 -21.89 -3.86
C ASN A 238 -2.98 -21.09 -3.18
N MET A 239 -2.85 -19.76 -3.09
CA MET A 239 -3.88 -18.94 -2.47
C MET A 239 -5.20 -19.05 -3.24
N LYS A 240 -6.30 -18.86 -2.51
CA LYS A 240 -7.64 -18.81 -3.08
C LYS A 240 -8.15 -17.38 -3.00
N VAL A 241 -8.55 -16.83 -4.14
CA VAL A 241 -9.40 -15.65 -4.21
C VAL A 241 -10.83 -16.15 -4.05
N ASN A 242 -11.46 -15.87 -2.91
CA ASN A 242 -12.78 -16.43 -2.57
C ASN A 242 -13.96 -15.55 -2.97
N LEU A 243 -13.74 -14.23 -3.10
CA LEU A 243 -14.76 -13.23 -3.40
C LEU A 243 -14.64 -12.70 -4.83
N GLY A 244 -15.67 -12.01 -5.32
CA GLY A 244 -15.74 -11.47 -6.67
C GLY A 244 -15.94 -12.53 -7.77
N PRO A 245 -15.69 -12.15 -9.04
CA PRO A 245 -15.49 -10.78 -9.50
C PRO A 245 -16.75 -9.91 -9.34
N VAL A 246 -16.59 -8.59 -9.29
CA VAL A 246 -17.69 -7.60 -9.29
C VAL A 246 -17.69 -6.84 -10.60
N ALA A 247 -16.52 -6.35 -11.03
CA ALA A 247 -16.36 -5.60 -12.27
C ALA A 247 -14.98 -5.88 -12.89
N LEU A 248 -14.70 -7.15 -13.18
CA LEU A 248 -13.41 -7.58 -13.70
C LEU A 248 -13.30 -7.32 -15.21
N GLY A 249 -12.39 -6.45 -15.62
CA GLY A 249 -12.12 -6.16 -17.03
C GLY A 249 -11.35 -7.29 -17.75
N THR A 250 -11.83 -7.69 -18.93
CA THR A 250 -11.22 -8.75 -19.76
C THR A 250 -10.65 -8.22 -21.08
N THR A 251 -9.81 -9.02 -21.74
CA THR A 251 -8.99 -8.67 -22.92
C THR A 251 -9.74 -8.49 -24.25
N ASN A 252 -11.06 -8.57 -24.22
CA ASN A 252 -11.97 -8.32 -25.33
C ASN A 252 -12.83 -7.05 -25.08
N GLY A 253 -12.51 -6.26 -24.04
CA GLY A 253 -13.28 -5.09 -23.63
C GLY A 253 -14.58 -5.41 -22.90
N THR A 254 -14.81 -6.66 -22.49
CA THR A 254 -15.97 -7.00 -21.64
C THR A 254 -15.63 -6.90 -20.16
N THR A 255 -16.67 -6.80 -19.34
CA THR A 255 -16.57 -6.87 -17.87
C THR A 255 -17.34 -8.08 -17.39
N ILE A 256 -16.75 -8.86 -16.49
CA ILE A 256 -17.42 -10.02 -15.88
C ILE A 256 -17.69 -9.76 -14.41
N SER A 257 -18.83 -10.26 -13.94
CA SER A 257 -19.27 -10.15 -12.55
C SER A 257 -19.85 -11.48 -12.06
N ASN A 258 -19.85 -11.66 -10.75
CA ASN A 258 -20.49 -12.76 -10.05
C ASN A 258 -21.45 -12.19 -9.00
N GLY A 259 -22.58 -11.66 -9.47
CA GLY A 259 -23.55 -10.96 -8.63
C GLY A 259 -22.93 -9.72 -7.97
N ASP A 260 -23.07 -9.63 -6.65
CA ASP A 260 -22.46 -8.59 -5.81
C ASP A 260 -21.00 -8.90 -5.41
N GLY A 261 -20.46 -10.05 -5.83
CA GLY A 261 -19.12 -10.52 -5.48
C GLY A 261 -18.96 -11.01 -4.04
N LEU A 262 -20.02 -11.10 -3.23
CA LEU A 262 -19.96 -11.51 -1.82
C LEU A 262 -20.21 -13.01 -1.62
N SER A 263 -20.69 -13.70 -2.65
CA SER A 263 -20.87 -15.16 -2.67
C SER A 263 -19.56 -15.92 -2.81
N TYR A 264 -19.52 -17.17 -2.31
CA TYR A 264 -18.32 -18.01 -2.34
C TYR A 264 -17.97 -18.43 -3.78
N ASN A 265 -16.83 -17.96 -4.29
CA ASN A 265 -16.33 -18.23 -5.63
C ASN A 265 -14.80 -18.47 -5.63
N PRO A 266 -14.34 -19.59 -5.05
CA PRO A 266 -12.91 -19.87 -4.88
C PRO A 266 -12.22 -20.14 -6.22
N ARG A 267 -11.20 -19.35 -6.51
CA ARG A 267 -10.34 -19.50 -7.71
C ARG A 267 -8.90 -19.13 -7.41
N CYS A 268 -7.99 -19.42 -8.33
CA CYS A 268 -6.59 -19.02 -8.19
C CYS A 268 -6.44 -17.51 -8.34
N LEU A 269 -5.42 -16.93 -7.70
CA LEU A 269 -4.92 -15.61 -8.08
C LEU A 269 -4.37 -15.68 -9.51
N LYS A 270 -4.79 -14.74 -10.37
CA LYS A 270 -4.23 -14.59 -11.72
C LYS A 270 -3.49 -13.27 -11.83
N ARG A 271 -2.37 -13.28 -12.55
CA ARG A 271 -1.65 -12.06 -12.92
C ARG A 271 -1.30 -12.05 -14.39
N ASP A 272 -1.18 -10.85 -14.93
CA ASP A 272 -0.72 -10.59 -16.27
C ASP A 272 0.17 -9.36 -16.20
N LEU A 273 1.39 -9.55 -15.69
CA LEU A 273 2.30 -8.45 -15.39
C LEU A 273 2.56 -7.63 -16.66
N THR A 274 2.17 -6.37 -16.62
CA THR A 274 2.11 -5.49 -17.80
C THR A 274 3.01 -4.27 -17.61
N ASP A 275 4.28 -4.39 -18.02
CA ASP A 275 5.29 -3.33 -17.93
C ASP A 275 4.85 -2.03 -18.61
N TYR A 276 4.10 -2.15 -19.71
CA TYR A 276 3.53 -1.01 -20.43
C TYR A 276 2.73 -0.11 -19.49
N THR A 277 1.84 -0.68 -18.68
CA THR A 277 0.97 0.06 -17.77
C THR A 277 1.80 0.77 -16.70
N ASN A 278 2.76 0.08 -16.09
CA ASN A 278 3.63 0.69 -15.09
C ASN A 278 4.46 1.83 -15.69
N LYS A 279 5.09 1.62 -16.85
CA LYS A 279 5.92 2.62 -17.54
C LYS A 279 5.12 3.84 -17.99
N ARG A 280 3.87 3.65 -18.41
CA ARG A 280 3.02 4.73 -18.90
C ARG A 280 2.44 5.58 -17.77
N PHE A 281 1.95 4.96 -16.71
CA PHE A 281 1.11 5.66 -15.72
C PHE A 281 1.76 5.81 -14.35
N ALA A 282 2.76 4.99 -14.01
CA ALA A 282 3.36 4.94 -12.68
C ALA A 282 4.90 4.94 -12.71
N ASN A 283 5.50 5.73 -13.60
CA ASN A 283 6.95 5.97 -13.61
C ASN A 283 7.33 7.15 -12.68
N ALA A 284 8.63 7.44 -12.54
CA ALA A 284 9.13 8.54 -11.70
C ALA A 284 8.52 9.90 -12.08
N THR A 285 8.44 10.21 -13.38
CA THR A 285 7.82 11.45 -13.88
C THR A 285 6.35 11.54 -13.47
N SER A 286 5.58 10.46 -13.57
CA SER A 286 4.17 10.44 -13.15
C SER A 286 4.02 10.72 -11.65
N ILE A 287 4.88 10.13 -10.81
CA ILE A 287 4.86 10.33 -9.36
C ILE A 287 5.21 11.78 -9.01
N VAL A 288 6.31 12.31 -9.55
CA VAL A 288 6.73 13.68 -9.26
C VAL A 288 5.74 14.70 -9.83
N LYS A 289 5.14 14.44 -11.00
CA LYS A 289 4.05 15.26 -11.53
C LYS A 289 2.84 15.27 -10.60
N ASN A 290 2.48 14.14 -9.99
CA ASN A 290 1.40 14.10 -9.01
C ASN A 290 1.73 14.96 -7.77
N ILE A 291 2.99 14.97 -7.31
CA ILE A 291 3.41 15.71 -6.11
C ILE A 291 3.58 17.22 -6.39
N LEU A 292 4.31 17.59 -7.44
CA LEU A 292 4.68 18.98 -7.73
C LEU A 292 3.72 19.69 -8.68
N GLY A 293 3.02 18.94 -9.52
CA GLY A 293 2.14 19.49 -10.55
C GLY A 293 0.72 19.80 -10.07
N THR A 294 0.39 19.52 -8.81
CA THR A 294 -0.97 19.63 -8.27
C THR A 294 -1.08 20.80 -7.30
N HIS A 295 -2.20 21.54 -7.40
CA HIS A 295 -2.37 22.80 -6.68
C HIS A 295 -3.01 22.64 -5.29
N ASP A 296 -3.91 21.68 -5.15
CA ASP A 296 -4.64 21.38 -3.93
C ASP A 296 -4.91 19.87 -3.82
N VAL A 297 -5.58 19.45 -2.75
CA VAL A 297 -5.86 18.02 -2.53
C VAL A 297 -6.83 17.43 -3.56
N TYR A 298 -7.75 18.23 -4.11
CA TYR A 298 -8.67 17.75 -5.13
C TYR A 298 -7.87 17.35 -6.39
N ASP A 299 -7.01 18.25 -6.84
CA ASP A 299 -6.17 17.98 -8.00
C ASP A 299 -5.16 16.86 -7.74
N PHE A 300 -4.61 16.80 -6.52
CA PHE A 300 -3.74 15.70 -6.09
C PHE A 300 -4.42 14.33 -6.20
N GLN A 301 -5.60 14.16 -5.59
CA GLN A 301 -6.28 12.87 -5.57
C GLN A 301 -6.88 12.50 -6.93
N MET A 302 -7.32 13.48 -7.73
CA MET A 302 -7.84 13.24 -9.07
C MET A 302 -6.73 12.89 -10.06
N THR A 303 -5.57 13.55 -9.97
CA THR A 303 -4.38 13.16 -10.74
C THR A 303 -3.91 11.75 -10.37
N MET A 304 -3.94 11.41 -9.08
CA MET A 304 -3.55 10.09 -8.58
C MET A 304 -4.45 8.97 -9.10
N GLN A 305 -5.76 9.20 -9.13
CA GLN A 305 -6.77 8.22 -9.56
C GLN A 305 -7.01 8.23 -11.08
N GLY A 306 -6.60 9.30 -11.77
CA GLY A 306 -6.89 9.56 -13.17
C GLY A 306 -8.16 10.38 -13.33
N TYR A 307 -8.08 11.55 -13.96
CA TYR A 307 -9.28 12.32 -14.30
C TYR A 307 -10.13 11.55 -15.32
N PRO A 308 -11.43 11.33 -15.07
CA PRO A 308 -12.32 10.70 -16.05
C PRO A 308 -12.25 11.42 -17.39
N GLY A 309 -11.91 10.68 -18.44
CA GLY A 309 -11.80 11.20 -19.81
C GLY A 309 -10.46 11.83 -20.20
N SER A 310 -9.48 11.90 -19.28
CA SER A 310 -8.15 12.44 -19.58
C SER A 310 -7.27 11.52 -20.43
N GLY A 311 -7.63 10.23 -20.56
CA GLY A 311 -6.77 9.21 -21.15
C GLY A 311 -5.63 8.75 -20.23
N ASP A 312 -5.67 9.15 -18.97
CA ASP A 312 -4.73 8.80 -17.90
C ASP A 312 -5.50 8.15 -16.73
N ILE A 313 -4.93 7.08 -16.18
CA ILE A 313 -5.49 6.33 -15.03
C ILE A 313 -4.71 6.61 -13.73
N GLY A 314 -3.77 7.55 -13.77
CA GLY A 314 -2.94 7.96 -12.65
C GLY A 314 -2.03 6.85 -12.11
N VAL A 315 -1.24 7.19 -11.10
CA VAL A 315 -0.34 6.21 -10.45
C VAL A 315 -1.12 5.12 -9.71
N HIS A 316 -2.33 5.42 -9.23
CA HIS A 316 -3.24 4.45 -8.59
C HIS A 316 -3.71 3.39 -9.60
N GLY A 317 -4.34 3.81 -10.71
CA GLY A 317 -4.74 2.88 -11.75
C GLY A 317 -3.53 2.19 -12.40
N GLY A 318 -2.43 2.91 -12.61
CA GLY A 318 -1.19 2.38 -13.15
C GLY A 318 -0.63 1.20 -12.35
N GLY A 319 -0.60 1.33 -11.02
CA GLY A 319 -0.19 0.25 -10.13
C GLY A 319 -1.11 -0.96 -10.24
N HIS A 320 -2.42 -0.78 -10.06
CA HIS A 320 -3.41 -1.89 -10.15
C HIS A 320 -3.37 -2.61 -11.50
N TYR A 321 -3.53 -1.89 -12.61
CA TYR A 321 -3.66 -2.51 -13.93
C TYR A 321 -2.35 -3.11 -14.46
N SER A 322 -1.20 -2.74 -13.88
CA SER A 322 0.07 -3.42 -14.19
C SER A 322 0.20 -4.80 -13.55
N MET A 323 -0.56 -5.11 -12.49
CA MET A 323 -0.65 -6.47 -11.93
C MET A 323 -1.39 -7.40 -12.90
N GLY A 324 -2.37 -6.84 -13.61
CA GLY A 324 -3.23 -7.56 -14.54
C GLY A 324 -4.07 -8.64 -13.85
N GLY A 325 -4.59 -9.58 -14.64
CA GLY A 325 -5.27 -10.76 -14.12
C GLY A 325 -6.50 -10.48 -13.24
N ASP A 326 -6.68 -11.32 -12.21
CA ASP A 326 -7.86 -11.40 -11.34
C ASP A 326 -7.39 -11.63 -9.90
N PRO A 327 -7.63 -10.69 -8.97
CA PRO A 327 -8.53 -9.53 -9.11
C PRO A 327 -7.86 -8.20 -9.49
N GLY A 328 -6.60 -8.18 -9.98
CA GLY A 328 -5.87 -6.93 -10.25
C GLY A 328 -6.55 -5.96 -11.24
N ARG A 329 -7.46 -6.45 -12.09
CA ARG A 329 -8.28 -5.64 -13.03
C ARG A 329 -9.71 -5.39 -12.54
N ASP A 330 -10.01 -5.68 -11.28
CA ASP A 330 -11.32 -5.48 -10.67
C ASP A 330 -11.21 -4.44 -9.55
N LEU A 331 -11.79 -3.26 -9.77
CA LEU A 331 -11.73 -2.15 -8.81
C LEU A 331 -12.20 -2.59 -7.42
N PHE A 332 -13.24 -3.40 -7.33
CA PHE A 332 -13.87 -3.76 -6.06
C PHE A 332 -13.08 -4.82 -5.30
N VAL A 333 -12.48 -5.76 -6.04
CA VAL A 333 -11.90 -6.99 -5.50
C VAL A 333 -10.38 -6.91 -5.43
N SER A 334 -9.77 -5.79 -5.86
CA SER A 334 -8.32 -5.61 -5.93
C SER A 334 -7.53 -5.98 -4.66
N PRO A 335 -8.02 -5.80 -3.40
CA PRO A 335 -7.30 -6.29 -2.20
C PRO A 335 -7.15 -7.82 -2.13
N GLY A 336 -7.86 -8.56 -2.98
CA GLY A 336 -7.70 -9.99 -3.14
C GLY A 336 -6.36 -10.39 -3.77
N ASP A 337 -5.65 -9.44 -4.41
CA ASP A 337 -4.22 -9.58 -4.71
C ASP A 337 -3.40 -9.04 -3.52
N PRO A 338 -2.55 -9.85 -2.86
CA PRO A 338 -1.71 -9.39 -1.74
C PRO A 338 -0.76 -8.24 -2.08
N LEU A 339 -0.49 -7.98 -3.37
CA LEU A 339 0.31 -6.86 -3.83
C LEU A 339 -0.40 -5.50 -3.64
N PHE A 340 -1.73 -5.50 -3.49
CA PHE A 340 -2.55 -4.32 -3.18
C PHE A 340 -1.97 -3.51 -2.01
N TYR A 341 -1.56 -4.18 -0.93
CA TYR A 341 -1.13 -3.50 0.29
C TYR A 341 0.24 -2.82 0.12
N LEU A 342 1.11 -3.36 -0.74
CA LEU A 342 2.37 -2.70 -1.10
C LEU A 342 2.13 -1.53 -2.05
N HIS A 343 1.20 -1.69 -3.00
CA HIS A 343 0.77 -0.60 -3.88
C HIS A 343 0.19 0.56 -3.07
N HIS A 344 -0.75 0.30 -2.16
CA HIS A 344 -1.33 1.33 -1.29
C HIS A 344 -0.37 1.87 -0.24
N GLY A 345 0.66 1.11 0.14
CA GLY A 345 1.80 1.63 0.90
C GLY A 345 2.53 2.76 0.15
N MET A 346 2.64 2.67 -1.18
CA MET A 346 3.27 3.69 -2.02
C MET A 346 2.29 4.85 -2.35
N ILE A 347 0.99 4.58 -2.49
CA ILE A 347 -0.04 5.62 -2.54
C ILE A 347 0.04 6.52 -1.30
N ASP A 348 0.08 5.89 -0.13
CA ASP A 348 0.20 6.61 1.13
C ASP A 348 1.55 7.34 1.25
N ARG A 349 2.66 6.74 0.81
CA ARG A 349 3.97 7.42 0.74
C ARG A 349 3.92 8.67 -0.15
N THR A 350 3.32 8.59 -1.33
CA THR A 350 3.19 9.73 -2.26
C THR A 350 2.35 10.84 -1.64
N TRP A 351 1.24 10.50 -0.97
CA TRP A 351 0.43 11.47 -0.24
C TRP A 351 1.17 12.07 0.94
N TRP A 352 1.85 11.26 1.74
CA TRP A 352 2.67 11.71 2.87
C TRP A 352 3.77 12.70 2.44
N ILE A 353 4.48 12.42 1.34
CA ILE A 353 5.46 13.36 0.76
C ILE A 353 4.76 14.68 0.39
N TRP A 354 3.64 14.61 -0.33
CA TRP A 354 2.88 15.80 -0.71
C TRP A 354 2.42 16.58 0.52
N GLN A 355 1.91 15.93 1.57
CA GLN A 355 1.48 16.61 2.78
C GLN A 355 2.63 17.36 3.44
N LEU A 356 3.81 16.76 3.55
CA LEU A 356 4.94 17.36 4.26
C LEU A 356 5.64 18.52 3.52
N LEU A 357 5.30 18.79 2.26
CA LEU A 357 5.69 20.04 1.59
C LEU A 357 4.98 21.28 2.16
N ASP A 358 3.81 21.12 2.79
CA ASP A 358 3.10 22.15 3.55
C ASP A 358 2.17 21.47 4.57
N GLU A 359 2.79 20.88 5.61
CA GLU A 359 2.12 20.00 6.57
C GLU A 359 0.89 20.66 7.18
N LYS A 360 1.03 21.90 7.67
CA LYS A 360 -0.04 22.63 8.36
C LYS A 360 -1.29 22.80 7.50
N THR A 361 -1.13 23.09 6.22
CA THR A 361 -2.28 23.27 5.31
C THR A 361 -2.84 21.92 4.86
N ARG A 362 -1.95 20.98 4.51
CA ARG A 362 -2.28 19.73 3.81
C ARG A 362 -2.73 18.59 4.73
N THR A 363 -2.54 18.70 6.05
CA THR A 363 -3.16 17.81 7.05
C THR A 363 -4.41 18.44 7.70
N GLY A 364 -4.65 19.73 7.50
CA GLY A 364 -5.84 20.44 8.00
C GLY A 364 -7.07 20.28 7.10
N ALA A 365 -8.11 21.08 7.35
CA ALA A 365 -9.36 21.03 6.59
C ALA A 365 -9.19 21.32 5.08
N LYS A 366 -8.17 22.09 4.69
CA LYS A 366 -7.82 22.34 3.28
C LYS A 366 -7.16 21.14 2.60
N GLY A 367 -6.73 20.15 3.37
CA GLY A 367 -6.26 18.85 2.91
C GLY A 367 -7.39 17.84 2.66
N ILE A 368 -8.66 18.26 2.65
CA ILE A 368 -9.81 17.41 2.31
C ILE A 368 -10.64 18.09 1.21
N SER A 369 -11.01 17.35 0.17
CA SER A 369 -11.93 17.82 -0.87
C SER A 369 -12.70 16.66 -1.49
N GLY A 370 -13.95 16.91 -1.88
CA GLY A 370 -14.87 15.91 -2.42
C GLY A 370 -15.94 15.48 -1.41
N THR A 371 -16.79 14.56 -1.86
CA THR A 371 -17.96 14.08 -1.11
C THR A 371 -17.82 12.61 -0.71
N GLY A 372 -18.85 12.04 -0.09
CA GLY A 372 -18.87 10.65 0.37
C GLY A 372 -19.26 9.60 -0.68
N THR A 373 -19.49 10.01 -1.93
CA THR A 373 -19.94 9.14 -3.02
C THR A 373 -19.04 9.26 -4.24
N PHE A 374 -18.83 8.15 -4.94
CA PHE A 374 -17.96 8.07 -6.12
C PHE A 374 -18.33 9.15 -7.15
N LEU A 375 -17.40 10.08 -7.43
CA LEU A 375 -17.62 11.22 -8.32
C LEU A 375 -18.87 12.04 -7.98
N ASP A 376 -19.24 12.10 -6.70
CA ASP A 376 -20.45 12.74 -6.20
C ASP A 376 -21.75 12.23 -6.86
N SER A 377 -21.81 10.92 -7.14
CA SER A 377 -22.95 10.26 -7.77
C SER A 377 -23.47 9.07 -6.94
N PRO A 378 -24.68 9.16 -6.35
CA PRO A 378 -25.52 10.36 -6.27
C PRO A 378 -24.85 11.46 -5.41
N PRO A 379 -25.28 12.73 -5.51
CA PRO A 379 -24.71 13.81 -4.71
C PRO A 379 -24.79 13.52 -3.21
N SER A 380 -23.72 13.81 -2.48
CA SER A 380 -23.65 13.60 -1.03
C SER A 380 -22.96 14.77 -0.31
N ALA A 381 -22.93 14.73 1.02
CA ALA A 381 -22.30 15.77 1.80
C ALA A 381 -20.79 15.81 1.54
N ASN A 382 -20.21 17.01 1.58
CA ASN A 382 -18.76 17.18 1.57
C ASN A 382 -18.13 16.43 2.74
N THR A 383 -17.02 15.76 2.47
CA THR A 383 -16.19 15.16 3.51
C THR A 383 -15.56 16.24 4.35
N THR A 384 -15.55 16.05 5.67
CA THR A 384 -14.94 16.98 6.64
C THR A 384 -14.00 16.22 7.56
N LEU A 385 -13.26 16.94 8.40
CA LEU A 385 -12.42 16.35 9.44
C LEU A 385 -13.22 15.46 10.41
N ASP A 386 -14.51 15.69 10.57
CA ASP A 386 -15.37 14.96 11.51
C ASP A 386 -16.14 13.81 10.83
N THR A 387 -15.94 13.60 9.52
CA THR A 387 -16.52 12.48 8.80
C THR A 387 -15.96 11.16 9.35
N PRO A 388 -16.80 10.21 9.77
CA PRO A 388 -16.35 8.92 10.29
C PRO A 388 -15.87 8.00 9.16
N ILE A 389 -14.91 7.15 9.52
CA ILE A 389 -14.34 6.10 8.69
C ILE A 389 -14.40 4.78 9.49
N ASP A 390 -14.98 3.75 8.88
CA ASP A 390 -15.00 2.40 9.44
C ASP A 390 -14.61 1.37 8.38
N LEU A 391 -14.11 0.23 8.85
CA LEU A 391 -13.69 -0.89 8.00
C LEU A 391 -14.61 -2.11 8.21
N GLY A 392 -15.86 -1.88 8.60
CA GLY A 392 -16.84 -2.91 8.93
C GLY A 392 -16.30 -3.98 9.87
N TYR A 393 -16.31 -5.24 9.42
CA TYR A 393 -15.82 -6.40 10.18
C TYR A 393 -14.33 -6.72 9.94
N ALA A 394 -13.66 -6.00 9.03
CA ALA A 394 -12.24 -6.20 8.79
C ALA A 394 -11.43 -5.80 10.03
N ALA A 395 -11.66 -4.58 10.53
CA ALA A 395 -10.98 -4.04 11.69
C ALA A 395 -11.74 -2.87 12.34
N GLY A 396 -11.30 -2.47 13.53
CA GLY A 396 -11.82 -1.33 14.28
C GLY A 396 -10.82 -0.89 15.37
N PRO A 397 -11.13 0.15 16.16
CA PRO A 397 -12.40 0.90 16.20
C PRO A 397 -12.57 1.86 15.00
N PRO A 398 -13.78 2.38 14.71
CA PRO A 398 -13.95 3.49 13.77
C PRO A 398 -13.07 4.70 14.14
N ALA A 399 -12.65 5.47 13.15
CA ALA A 399 -11.87 6.70 13.30
C ALA A 399 -12.55 7.86 12.58
N THR A 400 -12.13 9.09 12.84
CA THR A 400 -12.56 10.25 12.04
C THR A 400 -11.49 10.61 11.01
N MET A 401 -11.86 11.31 9.94
CA MET A 401 -10.88 11.86 8.99
C MET A 401 -9.74 12.59 9.69
N ARG A 402 -10.04 13.38 10.73
CA ARG A 402 -9.06 14.09 11.57
C ARG A 402 -7.98 13.18 12.14
N ASP A 403 -8.36 12.01 12.63
CA ASP A 403 -7.43 11.04 13.23
C ASP A 403 -6.49 10.41 12.20
N LEU A 404 -6.79 10.56 10.90
CA LEU A 404 -6.13 9.84 9.81
C LEU A 404 -5.32 10.78 8.88
N MET A 405 -5.38 12.10 9.10
CA MET A 405 -4.70 13.07 8.24
C MET A 405 -3.17 13.06 8.42
N SER A 406 -2.66 12.57 9.54
CA SER A 406 -1.24 12.53 9.90
C SER A 406 -0.80 11.09 10.19
N THR A 407 0.43 10.74 9.81
CA THR A 407 1.00 9.40 10.07
C THR A 407 1.64 9.29 11.45
N THR A 408 1.71 10.40 12.20
CA THR A 408 2.32 10.49 13.54
C THR A 408 1.37 11.03 14.60
N ASP A 409 0.07 11.10 14.28
CA ASP A 409 -1.00 11.44 15.22
C ASP A 409 -2.11 10.37 15.19
N GLY A 410 -3.09 10.53 16.07
CA GLY A 410 -4.23 9.61 16.16
C GLY A 410 -3.75 8.19 16.49
N PRO A 411 -4.25 7.16 15.78
CA PRO A 411 -3.81 5.78 16.01
C PRO A 411 -2.44 5.46 15.40
N MET A 412 -1.85 6.37 14.61
CA MET A 412 -0.69 6.08 13.77
C MET A 412 0.60 6.66 14.35
N CYS A 413 1.69 5.90 14.18
CA CYS A 413 3.02 6.38 14.51
C CYS A 413 4.05 5.75 13.56
N TYR A 414 4.09 6.24 12.32
CA TYR A 414 5.04 5.77 11.30
C TYR A 414 5.49 6.86 10.34
N ILE A 415 6.63 6.61 9.71
CA ILE A 415 7.20 7.40 8.60
C ILE A 415 7.63 6.47 7.46
N TYR A 416 7.99 7.06 6.32
CA TYR A 416 8.54 6.36 5.17
C TYR A 416 10.04 6.60 5.04
N LEU A 417 10.77 5.56 4.62
CA LEU A 417 12.16 5.61 4.19
C LEU A 417 12.29 4.98 2.81
#